data_AF-A0A8T6HW70-F1
#
_entry.id   AF-A0A8T6HW70-F1
#
_cell.length_a   1.000
_cell.length_b   1.000
_cell.length_c   1.000
_cell.angle_alpha   90.00
_cell.angle_beta   90.00
_cell.angle_gamma   90.00
#
_symmetry.space_group_name_H-M   'P 1'
#
loop_
_entity.id
_entity.type
_entity.pdbx_description
1 polymer ?
#
loop_
_entity_poly.entity_id
_entity_poly.type
_entity_poly.pdbx_seq_one_letter_code
_entity_poly.pdbx_strand_id
1 'polypeptide(L)'
;MWSEDKPASVAEASPPEAKEPVAAEVVSEQQAPAKRSVGKEEKKTAGEKAVTAPAKRRIRGSVVSKSGNKSIVVLVQRKVKHPLYKKYIKRSTKLHAHDERNESAVGDVVRIESCRPVSKTKCWRLVEVVSHVQ
;
A
#
# COMPACT_ATOMS: atom_id res chain seq x y z
N MET A 1 9.42 -25.82 -51.61
CA MET A 1 8.23 -25.46 -52.41
C MET A 1 7.44 -24.47 -51.58
N TRP A 2 7.31 -23.25 -52.05
CA TRP A 2 6.69 -22.12 -51.35
C TRP A 2 5.20 -22.14 -51.69
N SER A 3 4.32 -22.15 -50.70
CA SER A 3 2.90 -21.85 -50.89
C SER A 3 2.37 -21.22 -49.61
N GLU A 4 2.32 -19.89 -49.63
CA GLU A 4 1.39 -19.15 -48.80
C GLU A 4 -0.01 -19.34 -49.39
N ASP A 5 -1.00 -19.59 -48.53
CA ASP A 5 -2.38 -19.24 -48.85
C ASP A 5 -3.07 -18.71 -47.58
N LYS A 6 -3.19 -17.38 -47.54
CA LYS A 6 -4.17 -16.69 -46.69
C LYS A 6 -5.53 -16.79 -47.38
N PRO A 7 -6.61 -16.90 -46.60
CA PRO A 7 -7.62 -15.86 -46.73
C PRO A 7 -7.90 -15.10 -45.43
N ALA A 8 -8.51 -13.92 -45.58
CA ALA A 8 -8.79 -12.96 -44.52
C ALA A 8 -10.26 -13.04 -44.03
N SER A 9 -10.66 -12.09 -43.16
CA SER A 9 -11.93 -12.02 -42.39
C SER A 9 -12.00 -13.03 -41.22
N VAL A 10 -12.70 -12.82 -40.10
CA VAL A 10 -13.49 -11.70 -39.55
C VAL A 10 -13.54 -11.91 -38.00
N ALA A 11 -13.75 -10.94 -37.09
CA ALA A 11 -14.12 -9.53 -37.18
C ALA A 11 -13.48 -8.66 -36.06
N GLU A 12 -13.87 -7.38 -36.05
CA GLU A 12 -13.71 -6.33 -35.04
C GLU A 12 -14.23 -6.69 -33.62
N ALA A 13 -13.49 -6.26 -32.59
CA ALA A 13 -14.00 -6.12 -31.21
C ALA A 13 -13.51 -4.79 -30.64
N SER A 14 -14.32 -3.75 -30.84
CA SER A 14 -14.01 -2.36 -30.44
C SER A 14 -14.06 -2.19 -28.90
N PRO A 15 -13.31 -1.23 -28.32
CA PRO A 15 -13.30 -0.99 -26.87
C PRO A 15 -14.69 -0.68 -26.26
N PRO A 16 -14.91 -0.97 -24.96
CA PRO A 16 -16.22 -0.85 -24.33
C PRO A 16 -16.72 0.61 -24.26
N GLU A 17 -17.96 0.78 -24.71
CA GLU A 17 -18.71 2.04 -24.73
C GLU A 17 -19.01 2.55 -23.31
N ALA A 18 -18.44 3.69 -22.94
CA ALA A 18 -18.78 4.40 -21.71
C ALA A 18 -20.13 5.11 -21.88
N LYS A 19 -21.17 4.65 -21.18
CA LYS A 19 -22.43 5.39 -21.06
C LYS A 19 -22.39 6.33 -19.88
N GLU A 20 -22.12 7.60 -20.19
CA GLU A 20 -22.33 8.71 -19.27
C GLU A 20 -23.85 8.87 -18.98
N PRO A 21 -24.24 9.28 -17.75
CA PRO A 21 -25.64 9.44 -17.38
C PRO A 21 -26.23 10.72 -18.01
N VAL A 22 -27.46 10.60 -18.55
CA VAL A 22 -28.19 11.70 -19.19
C VAL A 22 -29.45 12.03 -18.38
N ALA A 23 -29.78 13.32 -18.31
CA ALA A 23 -30.94 13.94 -17.64
C ALA A 23 -30.89 13.94 -16.08
N ALA A 24 -31.33 15.00 -15.38
CA ALA A 24 -32.05 16.18 -15.85
C ALA A 24 -31.68 17.49 -15.11
N GLU A 25 -31.78 18.59 -15.87
CA GLU A 25 -32.35 19.90 -15.49
C GLU A 25 -33.55 19.76 -14.51
N VAL A 26 -33.96 20.71 -13.66
CA VAL A 26 -33.92 22.18 -13.63
C VAL A 26 -34.05 22.61 -12.15
N VAL A 27 -33.62 23.83 -11.78
CA VAL A 27 -34.40 24.90 -11.10
C VAL A 27 -33.45 25.93 -10.48
N SER A 28 -33.86 27.18 -10.60
CA SER A 28 -33.14 28.44 -10.41
C SER A 28 -33.09 28.96 -8.96
N GLU A 29 -32.41 30.12 -8.85
CA GLU A 29 -32.70 31.19 -7.88
C GLU A 29 -32.12 31.08 -6.46
N GLN A 30 -31.15 31.97 -6.18
CA GLN A 30 -30.94 32.81 -4.98
C GLN A 30 -31.25 32.19 -3.58
N GLN A 31 -30.47 32.40 -2.52
CA GLN A 31 -29.74 33.62 -2.14
C GLN A 31 -28.81 33.31 -0.95
N ALA A 32 -27.74 34.08 -0.75
CA ALA A 32 -26.93 33.99 0.48
C ALA A 32 -27.59 34.78 1.63
N PRO A 33 -27.51 34.28 2.88
CA PRO A 33 -27.40 35.18 4.02
C PRO A 33 -26.20 34.87 4.92
N ALA A 34 -25.66 35.93 5.50
CA ALA A 34 -24.44 35.91 6.30
C ALA A 34 -24.69 35.56 7.78
N LYS A 35 -23.65 35.01 8.43
CA LYS A 35 -23.34 35.13 9.88
C LYS A 35 -24.45 34.71 10.88
N ARG A 36 -24.29 33.53 11.47
CA ARG A 36 -24.54 33.34 12.91
C ARG A 36 -23.38 32.66 13.61
N SER A 37 -22.76 33.40 14.52
CA SER A 37 -21.81 32.91 15.51
C SER A 37 -22.56 32.31 16.69
N VAL A 38 -22.57 30.97 16.78
CA VAL A 38 -22.78 30.18 17.99
C VAL A 38 -21.75 29.04 17.84
N GLY A 39 -20.89 28.73 18.80
CA GLY A 39 -21.01 28.92 20.24
C GLY A 39 -20.55 27.62 20.89
N LYS A 40 -19.23 27.39 20.81
CA LYS A 40 -18.43 26.56 21.73
C LYS A 40 -19.15 25.37 22.41
N GLU A 41 -18.96 24.17 21.84
CA GLU A 41 -18.87 22.94 22.65
C GLU A 41 -17.49 22.30 22.49
N GLU A 42 -16.55 22.75 23.32
CA GLU A 42 -15.38 21.95 23.67
C GLU A 42 -15.84 20.73 24.50
N LYS A 43 -16.24 19.63 23.86
CA LYS A 43 -16.24 18.33 24.57
C LYS A 43 -14.80 17.83 24.74
N LYS A 44 -14.14 18.42 25.74
CA LYS A 44 -12.98 17.82 26.41
C LYS A 44 -13.43 16.56 27.12
N THR A 45 -13.50 15.44 26.40
CA THR A 45 -13.33 14.14 27.05
C THR A 45 -11.90 14.11 27.57
N ALA A 46 -11.76 14.20 28.90
CA ALA A 46 -10.47 14.16 29.57
C ALA A 46 -9.76 12.87 29.16
N GLY A 47 -8.64 13.01 28.45
CA GLY A 47 -7.89 11.88 27.94
C GLY A 47 -7.35 11.05 29.09
N GLU A 48 -8.00 9.92 29.35
CA GLU A 48 -7.47 8.86 30.20
C GLU A 48 -6.10 8.47 29.63
N LYS A 49 -5.03 8.79 30.37
CA LYS A 49 -3.66 8.50 29.92
C LYS A 49 -3.39 7.01 30.04
N ALA A 50 -3.85 6.26 29.04
CA ALA A 50 -3.51 4.87 28.83
C ALA A 50 -1.98 4.70 28.92
N VAL A 51 -1.55 3.72 29.70
CA VAL A 51 -0.14 3.47 29.99
C VAL A 51 0.57 3.05 28.70
N THR A 52 1.33 3.98 28.10
CA THR A 52 1.98 3.77 26.79
C THR A 52 3.10 2.73 26.89
N ALA A 53 2.76 1.46 26.63
CA ALA A 53 3.72 0.39 26.44
C ALA A 53 4.71 0.74 25.30
N PRO A 54 5.98 0.27 25.35
CA PRO A 54 6.98 0.60 24.35
C PRO A 54 6.57 0.12 22.95
N ALA A 55 6.42 1.06 22.02
CA ALA A 55 6.02 0.77 20.65
C ALA A 55 7.09 -0.08 19.93
N LYS A 56 6.67 -1.24 19.39
CA LYS A 56 7.55 -2.10 18.58
C LYS A 56 7.95 -1.40 17.29
N ARG A 57 9.19 -1.64 16.81
CA ARG A 57 9.67 -1.02 15.56
C ARG A 57 8.93 -1.62 14.37
N ARG A 58 8.21 -0.78 13.61
CA ARG A 58 7.51 -1.13 12.37
C ARG A 58 8.24 -0.60 11.16
N ILE A 59 8.33 -1.39 10.09
CA ILE A 59 9.01 -1.05 8.84
C ILE A 59 8.12 -1.43 7.65
N ARG A 60 8.11 -0.60 6.60
CA ARG A 60 7.47 -0.90 5.31
C ARG A 60 8.53 -1.35 4.29
N GLY A 61 8.22 -2.35 3.48
CA GLY A 61 9.09 -2.84 2.41
C GLY A 61 8.32 -3.64 1.37
N SER A 62 8.99 -4.05 0.29
CA SER A 62 8.39 -4.92 -0.74
C SER A 62 8.86 -6.37 -0.59
N VAL A 63 7.99 -7.34 -0.89
CA VAL A 63 8.34 -8.76 -0.87
C VAL A 63 9.14 -9.12 -2.13
N VAL A 64 10.36 -9.63 -1.95
CA VAL A 64 11.24 -10.03 -3.06
C VAL A 64 11.21 -11.54 -3.31
N SER A 65 11.05 -12.36 -2.28
CA SER A 65 10.89 -13.80 -2.48
C SER A 65 10.08 -14.49 -1.38
N LYS A 66 9.31 -15.48 -1.81
CA LYS A 66 8.47 -16.38 -1.00
C LYS A 66 8.79 -17.83 -1.42
N SER A 67 9.96 -18.31 -1.00
CA SER A 67 10.48 -19.65 -1.36
C SER A 67 10.43 -20.65 -0.19
N GLY A 68 10.10 -20.20 1.03
CA GLY A 68 10.10 -21.04 2.22
C GLY A 68 8.76 -20.99 2.95
N ASN A 69 8.38 -22.11 3.57
CA ASN A 69 7.14 -22.22 4.34
C ASN A 69 7.08 -21.17 5.45
N LYS A 70 5.96 -20.45 5.57
CA LYS A 70 5.70 -19.44 6.60
C LYS A 70 6.76 -18.33 6.69
N SER A 71 7.36 -17.98 5.55
CA SER A 71 8.58 -17.16 5.46
C SER A 71 8.61 -16.28 4.22
N ILE A 72 8.84 -14.99 4.41
CA ILE A 72 9.01 -14.03 3.32
C ILE A 72 10.32 -13.24 3.46
N VAL A 73 10.92 -12.88 2.33
CA VAL A 73 12.09 -11.98 2.27
C VAL A 73 11.62 -10.60 1.81
N VAL A 74 11.70 -9.64 2.72
CA VAL A 74 11.27 -8.25 2.51
C VAL A 74 12.49 -7.37 2.21
N LEU A 75 12.43 -6.58 1.16
CA LEU A 75 13.42 -5.56 0.83
C LEU A 75 13.00 -4.21 1.41
N VAL A 76 13.80 -3.70 2.33
CA VAL A 76 13.65 -2.36 2.88
C VAL A 76 14.62 -1.43 2.18
N GLN A 77 14.10 -0.43 1.46
CA GLN A 77 14.90 0.61 0.83
C GLN A 77 14.89 1.88 1.70
N ARG A 78 16.07 2.47 1.94
CA ARG A 78 16.22 3.77 2.59
C ARG A 78 17.14 4.69 1.79
N LYS A 79 16.84 5.98 1.76
CA LYS A 79 17.75 7.01 1.24
C LYS A 79 18.67 7.46 2.40
N VAL A 80 19.98 7.29 2.23
CA VAL A 80 20.99 7.69 3.22
C VAL A 80 21.86 8.77 2.60
N LYS A 81 22.22 9.79 3.37
CA LYS A 81 23.13 10.85 2.96
C LYS A 81 24.58 10.36 3.05
N HIS A 82 25.38 10.47 1.99
CA HIS A 82 26.81 10.19 2.09
C HIS A 82 27.47 11.21 3.03
N PRO A 83 28.31 10.79 4.01
CA PRO A 83 28.82 11.68 5.04
C PRO A 83 29.63 12.85 4.48
N LEU A 84 30.57 12.57 3.55
CA LEU A 84 31.44 13.58 2.93
C LEU A 84 30.70 14.36 1.83
N TYR A 85 30.39 13.73 0.70
CA TYR A 85 29.77 14.38 -0.47
C TYR A 85 28.32 14.85 -0.32
N LYS A 86 27.63 14.57 0.80
CA LYS A 86 26.25 14.97 1.09
C LYS A 86 25.16 14.51 0.07
N LYS A 87 25.52 13.76 -0.98
CA LYS A 87 24.62 13.13 -1.97
C LYS A 87 23.74 12.06 -1.33
N TYR A 88 22.46 12.00 -1.70
CA TYR A 88 21.55 10.93 -1.29
C TYR A 88 21.79 9.66 -2.11
N ILE A 89 22.07 8.55 -1.42
CA ILE A 89 22.27 7.23 -2.01
C ILE A 89 21.21 6.25 -1.47
N LYS A 90 20.67 5.41 -2.36
CA LYS A 90 19.75 4.33 -1.96
C LYS A 90 20.57 3.21 -1.30
N ARG A 91 20.12 2.72 -0.14
CA ARG A 91 20.64 1.53 0.53
C ARG A 91 19.48 0.57 0.77
N SER A 92 19.68 -0.69 0.42
CA SER A 92 18.71 -1.76 0.60
C SER A 92 19.17 -2.75 1.68
N THR A 93 18.22 -3.31 2.42
CA THR A 93 18.47 -4.39 3.39
C THR A 93 17.38 -5.44 3.22
N LYS A 94 17.77 -6.71 3.13
CA LYS A 94 16.83 -7.85 3.09
C LYS A 94 16.55 -8.31 4.51
N LEU A 95 15.28 -8.45 4.87
CA LEU A 95 14.83 -8.90 6.19
C LEU A 95 13.96 -10.15 6.02
N HIS A 96 14.14 -11.14 6.90
CA HIS A 96 13.31 -12.34 6.93
C HIS A 96 12.16 -12.13 7.92
N ALA A 97 10.94 -12.15 7.41
CA ALA A 97 9.74 -12.06 8.23
C ALA A 97 8.98 -13.38 8.26
N HIS A 98 8.34 -13.63 9.41
CA HIS A 98 7.41 -14.73 9.61
C HIS A 98 6.00 -14.30 9.21
N ASP A 99 5.35 -15.14 8.42
CA ASP A 99 3.95 -15.05 8.00
C ASP A 99 3.33 -16.42 8.31
N GLU A 100 2.33 -16.48 9.18
CA GLU A 100 1.76 -17.76 9.63
C GLU A 100 0.77 -18.36 8.62
N ARG A 101 0.10 -17.49 7.85
CA ARG A 101 -1.01 -17.83 6.94
C ARG A 101 -0.59 -17.81 5.47
N ASN A 102 0.60 -17.30 5.17
CA ASN A 102 1.16 -17.13 3.83
C ASN A 102 0.32 -16.18 2.95
N GLU A 103 -0.28 -15.15 3.54
CA GLU A 103 -1.17 -14.18 2.87
C GLU A 103 -0.41 -13.26 1.88
N SER A 104 0.90 -13.04 2.04
CA SER A 104 1.66 -12.14 1.14
C SER A 104 2.07 -12.81 -0.18
N ALA A 105 1.96 -12.12 -1.31
CA ALA A 105 2.53 -12.50 -2.60
C ALA A 105 3.93 -11.87 -2.83
N VAL A 106 4.58 -12.19 -3.96
CA VAL A 106 5.84 -11.54 -4.38
C VAL A 106 5.49 -10.24 -5.12
N GLY A 107 6.21 -9.16 -4.81
CA GLY A 107 5.89 -7.80 -5.30
C GLY A 107 5.08 -6.96 -4.31
N ASP A 108 4.30 -7.60 -3.43
CA ASP A 108 3.45 -6.94 -2.44
C ASP A 108 4.22 -5.96 -1.53
N VAL A 109 3.54 -4.89 -1.13
CA VAL A 109 4.07 -3.91 -0.17
C VAL A 109 3.52 -4.24 1.22
N VAL A 110 4.41 -4.65 2.12
CA VAL A 110 4.06 -5.15 3.46
C VAL A 110 4.58 -4.24 4.56
N ARG A 111 3.90 -4.26 5.71
CA ARG A 111 4.40 -3.70 6.97
C ARG A 111 4.75 -4.84 7.91
N ILE A 112 5.98 -4.81 8.42
CA ILE A 112 6.54 -5.80 9.34
C ILE A 112 6.88 -5.15 10.69
N GLU A 113 6.80 -5.93 11.78
CA GLU A 113 7.23 -5.49 13.10
C GLU A 113 8.33 -6.38 13.68
N SER A 114 9.18 -5.77 14.52
CA SER A 114 10.21 -6.47 15.29
C SER A 114 9.56 -7.41 16.32
N CYS A 115 9.94 -8.69 16.30
CA CYS A 115 9.45 -9.72 17.20
C CYS A 115 10.59 -10.36 18.00
N ARG A 116 10.28 -11.27 18.93
CA ARG A 116 11.25 -12.26 19.41
C ARG A 116 11.79 -13.07 18.21
N PRO A 117 13.01 -13.63 18.29
CA PRO A 117 13.48 -14.57 17.27
C PRO A 117 12.49 -15.74 17.14
N VAL A 118 12.09 -16.03 15.90
CA VAL A 118 11.32 -17.22 15.50
C VAL A 118 12.26 -18.28 14.93
N SER A 119 13.40 -17.86 14.37
CA SER A 119 14.51 -18.74 13.98
C SER A 119 15.83 -17.96 14.01
N LYS A 120 16.95 -18.59 13.62
CA LYS A 120 18.30 -17.99 13.51
C LYS A 120 18.34 -16.65 12.76
N THR A 121 17.42 -16.40 11.83
CA THR A 121 17.41 -15.18 10.99
C THR A 121 16.06 -14.44 10.98
N LYS A 122 14.97 -15.10 11.42
CA LYS A 122 13.61 -14.53 11.41
C LYS A 122 13.34 -13.80 12.73
N CYS A 123 13.57 -12.50 12.76
CA CYS A 123 13.29 -11.62 13.91
C CYS A 123 12.17 -10.60 13.62
N TRP A 124 11.45 -10.77 12.51
CA TRP A 124 10.36 -9.92 12.07
C TRP A 124 9.10 -10.76 11.87
N ARG A 125 7.92 -10.16 12.05
CA ARG A 125 6.62 -10.76 11.66
C ARG A 125 5.84 -9.81 10.77
N LEU A 126 5.01 -10.38 9.89
CA LEU A 126 4.02 -9.65 9.12
C LEU A 126 2.95 -9.05 10.06
N VAL A 127 2.50 -7.82 9.76
CA VAL A 127 1.40 -7.14 10.49
C VAL A 127 0.23 -6.87 9.57
N GLU A 128 0.50 -6.33 8.39
CA GLU A 128 -0.49 -5.94 7.39
C GLU A 128 0.17 -6.02 6.00
N VAL A 129 -0.60 -6.44 4.99
CA VAL A 129 -0.29 -6.19 3.59
C VAL A 129 -0.95 -4.87 3.21
N VAL A 130 -0.17 -3.92 2.70
CA VAL A 130 -0.61 -2.54 2.41
C VAL A 130 -1.13 -2.41 0.98
N SER A 131 -0.55 -3.18 0.06
CA SER A 131 -0.97 -3.25 -1.34
C SER A 131 -0.57 -4.62 -1.87
N HIS A 132 -1.55 -5.32 -2.44
CA HIS A 132 -1.28 -6.44 -3.32
C HIS A 132 -0.90 -5.91 -4.71
N VAL A 133 -0.08 -6.67 -5.43
CA VAL A 133 0.08 -6.53 -6.88
C VAL A 133 -0.86 -7.53 -7.54
N GLN A 134 -1.77 -7.03 -8.38
CA GLN A 134 -2.61 -7.84 -9.28
C GLN A 134 -1.90 -8.05 -10.62
#